data_AF-A0A7W0ZDU7-F1
#
_entry.id   AF-A0A7W0ZDU7-F1
#
_cell.length_a   1.000
_cell.length_b   1.000
_cell.length_c   1.000
_cell.angle_alpha   90.00
_cell.angle_beta   90.00
_cell.angle_gamma   90.00
#
_symmetry.space_group_name_H-M   'P 1'
#
loop_
_entity.id
_entity.type
_entity.pdbx_description
1 polymer ?
#
loop_
_entity_poly.entity_id
_entity_poly.type
_entity_poly.pdbx_seq_one_letter_code
_entity_poly.pdbx_strand_id
1 'polypeptide(L)'
;MTRHALDRDERGFTLIETLAALLVFTIMTLGLVPLLLGSIRGSNVARAHTVGKNIAVQSMERIRGLPYYISYGTQAQRVDVLDFYYPSISAAGAFAGQSYAGGTYTTVCTSASSNPACPSSLPDDYSITYRMQFVLPNATGTYDVKTPDAGYSWDLSGGGSDLFKSQLLQVVVEAAWSVGPNNRSFSMTSLVGDRKFGDVRTKGIAGIDYGIKALTTFIDGSGDEVELTASAGGAESRIESKLVSTADQTIEAGRLRLIQTPTAVEPTAVDVDVADAFYSTDHAPPDSAVNDPDVGTVGVDLEGTTVARLRPTGDVGRSVSAASELATAQGGFSYTSAPGTTRIVYVDTQTDDPSSDDLHLDTSQRSLVVRPPALGLTLSGDTYAETRVAGSGVVTAADMSFQELNLLPTEFVSDTTNDRAVIAIDSFSANVTCDSTTDALSASASATYAATLRYWKDLNPADNLV
;
A
#
# COMPACT_ATOMS: atom_id res chain seq x y z
N MET A 1 87.53 9.27 -19.27
CA MET A 1 87.16 10.61 -18.77
C MET A 1 85.97 11.09 -19.60
N THR A 2 84.76 10.86 -19.10
CA THR A 2 83.50 11.31 -19.71
C THR A 2 82.70 11.92 -18.58
N ARG A 3 82.60 13.24 -18.57
CA ARG A 3 81.89 14.01 -17.55
C ARG A 3 80.39 13.93 -17.82
N HIS A 4 79.64 13.41 -16.85
CA HIS A 4 78.20 13.63 -16.75
C HIS A 4 77.95 15.12 -16.50
N ALA A 5 77.25 15.76 -17.43
CA ALA A 5 76.65 17.06 -17.22
C ALA A 5 75.43 16.86 -16.31
N LEU A 6 75.45 17.51 -15.15
CA LEU A 6 74.30 17.67 -14.26
C LEU A 6 73.24 18.48 -15.00
N ASP A 7 72.04 17.92 -15.05
CA ASP A 7 70.84 18.58 -15.57
C ASP A 7 70.57 19.85 -14.77
N ARG A 8 70.31 20.94 -15.48
CA ARG A 8 70.48 22.32 -14.98
C ARG A 8 69.12 22.99 -14.73
N ASP A 9 68.14 22.19 -14.29
CA ASP A 9 66.75 22.63 -14.14
C ASP A 9 66.31 22.89 -12.69
N GLU A 10 67.22 22.86 -11.72
CA GLU A 10 66.95 23.44 -10.39
C GLU A 10 67.41 24.90 -10.32
N ARG A 11 66.64 25.81 -10.93
CA ARG A 11 66.77 27.26 -10.68
C ARG A 11 65.67 27.70 -9.72
N GLY A 12 66.07 28.27 -8.58
CA GLY A 12 65.13 28.84 -7.60
C GLY A 12 64.30 30.00 -8.18
N PHE A 13 63.16 30.28 -7.56
CA PHE A 13 62.20 31.29 -8.02
C PHE A 13 62.78 32.71 -8.01
N THR A 14 62.47 33.48 -9.05
CA THR A 14 62.83 34.89 -9.17
C THR A 14 61.94 35.78 -8.30
N LEU A 15 62.43 36.97 -7.92
CA LEU A 15 61.68 37.93 -7.08
C LEU A 15 60.33 38.34 -7.70
N ILE A 16 60.28 38.43 -9.03
CA ILE A 16 59.04 38.81 -9.72
C ILE A 16 58.01 37.69 -9.73
N GLU A 17 58.46 36.43 -9.83
CA GLU A 17 57.60 35.25 -9.72
C GLU A 17 57.02 35.12 -8.31
N THR A 18 57.80 35.40 -7.26
CA THR A 18 57.29 35.35 -5.87
C THR A 18 56.30 36.48 -5.58
N LEU A 19 56.53 37.69 -6.10
CA LEU A 19 55.57 38.80 -5.97
C LEU A 19 54.27 38.54 -6.75
N ALA A 20 54.35 38.00 -7.97
CA ALA A 20 53.18 37.62 -8.75
C ALA A 20 52.39 36.49 -8.07
N ALA A 21 53.08 35.48 -7.53
CA ALA A 21 52.45 34.39 -6.78
C ALA A 21 51.75 34.90 -5.51
N LEU A 22 52.36 35.82 -4.76
CA LEU A 22 51.74 36.43 -3.58
C LEU A 22 50.49 37.24 -3.93
N LEU A 23 50.51 38.03 -5.02
CA LEU A 23 49.34 38.79 -5.44
C LEU A 23 48.17 37.87 -5.83
N VAL A 24 48.42 36.84 -6.64
CA VAL A 24 47.40 35.85 -6.99
C VAL A 24 46.86 35.14 -5.75
N PHE A 25 47.74 34.75 -4.83
CA PHE A 25 47.36 34.13 -3.56
C PHE A 25 46.48 35.03 -2.70
N THR A 26 46.77 36.34 -2.62
CA THR A 26 45.93 37.29 -1.87
C THR A 26 44.53 37.45 -2.47
N ILE A 27 44.41 37.51 -3.80
CA ILE A 27 43.11 37.59 -4.48
C ILE A 27 42.32 36.28 -4.26
N MET A 28 42.99 35.14 -4.38
CA MET A 28 42.38 33.83 -4.16
C MET A 28 41.90 33.65 -2.71
N THR A 29 42.70 34.05 -1.72
CA THR A 29 42.33 33.97 -0.31
C THR A 29 41.17 34.91 0.04
N LEU A 30 41.15 36.14 -0.52
CA LEU A 30 40.03 37.06 -0.35
C LEU A 30 38.71 36.52 -0.94
N GLY A 31 38.76 35.75 -2.03
CA GLY A 31 37.59 35.06 -2.58
C GLY A 31 37.16 33.83 -1.79
N LEU A 32 38.12 33.04 -1.28
CA LEU A 32 37.83 31.77 -0.60
C LEU A 32 37.39 31.93 0.85
N VAL A 33 37.91 32.92 1.59
CA VAL A 33 37.60 33.09 3.02
C VAL A 33 36.09 33.31 3.27
N PRO A 34 35.38 34.18 2.53
CA PRO A 34 33.93 34.33 2.68
C PRO A 34 33.15 33.05 2.36
N LEU A 35 33.59 32.27 1.35
CA LEU A 35 32.98 30.99 0.99
C LEU A 35 33.14 29.94 2.11
N LEU A 36 34.33 29.86 2.70
CA LEU A 36 34.60 28.97 3.84
C LEU A 36 33.78 29.38 5.07
N LEU A 37 33.69 30.67 5.37
CA LEU A 37 32.85 31.19 6.46
C LEU A 37 31.36 30.90 6.23
N GLY A 38 30.89 31.01 4.98
CA GLY A 38 29.54 30.63 4.58
C GLY A 38 29.28 29.14 4.79
N SER A 39 30.22 28.28 4.40
CA SER A 39 30.15 26.82 4.56
C SER A 39 30.09 26.40 6.04
N ILE A 40 30.90 27.00 6.90
CA ILE A 40 30.90 26.72 8.35
C ILE A 40 29.56 27.14 8.97
N ARG A 41 29.03 28.31 8.63
CA ARG A 41 27.72 28.77 9.10
C ARG A 41 26.59 27.87 8.61
N GLY A 42 26.62 27.46 7.34
CA GLY A 42 25.65 26.53 6.76
C GLY A 42 25.66 25.17 7.47
N SER A 43 26.85 24.63 7.77
CA SER A 43 27.01 23.36 8.49
C SER A 43 26.45 23.43 9.91
N ASN A 44 26.67 24.54 10.63
CA ASN A 44 26.10 24.74 11.96
C ASN A 44 24.57 24.85 11.94
N VAL A 45 24.01 25.57 10.96
CA VAL A 45 22.55 25.66 10.77
C VAL A 45 21.98 24.27 10.47
N ALA A 46 22.57 23.54 9.53
CA ALA A 46 22.12 22.18 9.18
C ALA A 46 22.16 21.24 10.39
N ARG A 47 23.23 21.27 11.18
CA ARG A 47 23.34 20.51 12.43
C ARG A 47 22.23 20.86 13.40
N ALA A 48 21.95 22.15 13.60
CA ALA A 48 20.87 22.59 14.50
C ALA A 48 19.49 22.10 14.04
N HIS A 49 19.23 22.13 12.72
CA HIS A 49 18.01 21.57 12.15
C HIS A 49 17.87 20.06 12.40
N THR A 50 18.95 19.30 12.21
CA THR A 50 18.95 17.85 12.46
C THR A 50 18.71 17.55 13.93
N VAL A 51 19.37 18.27 14.85
CA VAL A 51 19.16 18.09 16.29
C VAL A 51 17.72 18.42 16.68
N GLY A 52 17.18 19.55 16.24
CA GLY A 52 15.80 19.96 16.55
C GLY A 52 14.75 18.96 16.06
N LYS A 53 14.91 18.43 14.85
CA LYS A 53 14.05 17.37 14.30
C LYS A 53 14.16 16.08 15.11
N ASN A 54 15.37 15.61 15.39
CA ASN A 54 15.58 14.38 16.13
C ASN A 54 14.98 14.44 17.53
N ILE A 55 15.06 15.60 18.20
CA ILE A 55 14.45 15.82 19.51
C ILE A 55 12.91 15.68 19.43
N ALA A 56 12.27 16.27 18.42
CA ALA A 56 10.82 16.13 18.23
C ALA A 56 10.41 14.68 17.94
N VAL A 57 11.16 13.99 17.07
CA VAL A 57 10.92 12.58 16.72
C VAL A 57 11.08 11.69 17.95
N GLN A 58 12.19 11.80 18.68
CA GLN A 58 12.42 11.01 19.89
C GLN A 58 11.34 11.26 20.95
N SER A 59 10.88 12.50 21.08
CA SER A 59 9.81 12.85 22.00
C SER A 59 8.47 12.23 21.58
N MET A 60 8.15 12.24 20.29
CA MET A 60 6.96 11.58 19.76
C MET A 60 7.01 10.06 19.97
N GLU A 61 8.17 9.43 19.71
CA GLU A 61 8.36 8.00 19.94
C GLU A 61 8.30 7.63 21.42
N ARG A 62 8.79 8.48 22.33
CA ARG A 62 8.61 8.30 23.78
C ARG A 62 7.13 8.28 24.17
N ILE A 63 6.32 9.16 23.59
CA ILE A 63 4.87 9.20 23.85
C ILE A 63 4.20 7.94 23.30
N ARG A 64 4.56 7.50 22.08
CA ARG A 64 4.04 6.27 21.46
C ARG A 64 4.45 4.99 22.20
N GLY A 65 5.59 5.00 22.88
CA GLY A 65 6.10 3.87 23.65
C GLY A 65 5.40 3.67 25.00
N LEU A 66 4.55 4.61 25.43
CA LEU A 66 3.79 4.50 26.67
C LEU A 66 2.40 3.90 26.41
N PRO A 67 1.88 3.07 27.34
CA PRO A 67 0.49 2.66 27.33
C PRO A 67 -0.44 3.88 27.31
N TYR A 68 -1.58 3.77 26.60
CA TYR A 68 -2.52 4.88 26.53
C TYR A 68 -3.15 5.20 27.90
N TYR A 69 -3.60 4.17 28.61
CA TYR A 69 -4.29 4.28 29.88
C TYR A 69 -4.09 3.03 30.73
N ILE A 70 -3.85 3.17 32.03
CA ILE A 70 -3.81 2.09 33.01
C ILE A 70 -4.65 2.48 34.23
N SER A 71 -5.66 1.68 34.58
CA SER A 71 -6.49 2.00 35.73
C SER A 71 -5.71 1.96 37.06
N TYR A 72 -5.85 3.04 37.83
CA TYR A 72 -5.19 3.26 39.13
C TYR A 72 -5.38 2.10 40.14
N GLY A 73 -6.52 1.40 40.10
CA GLY A 73 -6.84 0.31 41.05
C GLY A 73 -6.10 -1.02 40.82
N THR A 74 -5.45 -1.21 39.67
CA THR A 74 -4.93 -2.53 39.26
C THR A 74 -3.43 -2.74 39.42
N GLN A 75 -2.60 -1.73 39.70
CA GLN A 75 -1.17 -1.96 39.88
C GLN A 75 -0.43 -0.80 40.57
N ALA A 76 0.58 -1.18 41.36
CA ALA A 76 1.60 -0.27 41.84
C ALA A 76 2.37 0.35 40.66
N GLN A 77 2.27 1.68 40.50
CA GLN A 77 3.26 2.54 39.80
C GLN A 77 3.57 2.24 38.32
N ARG A 78 2.64 1.70 37.51
CA ARG A 78 2.81 1.76 36.05
C ARG A 78 2.34 3.13 35.55
N VAL A 79 3.16 3.78 34.76
CA VAL A 79 2.91 5.13 34.25
C VAL A 79 2.44 5.08 32.79
N ASP A 80 1.40 5.83 32.46
CA ASP A 80 0.81 5.91 31.12
C ASP A 80 0.98 7.30 30.46
N VAL A 81 0.41 7.48 29.27
CA VAL A 81 0.49 8.75 28.52
C VAL A 81 -0.25 9.87 29.27
N LEU A 82 -1.39 9.57 29.90
CA LEU A 82 -2.21 10.56 30.58
C LEU A 82 -1.53 11.06 31.85
N ASP A 83 -0.86 10.18 32.60
CA ASP A 83 -0.12 10.53 33.81
C ASP A 83 0.95 11.61 33.56
N PHE A 84 1.72 11.48 32.48
CA PHE A 84 2.81 12.41 32.19
C PHE A 84 2.35 13.66 31.45
N TYR A 85 1.51 13.49 30.43
CA TYR A 85 1.25 14.55 29.47
C TYR A 85 -0.16 15.15 29.56
N TYR A 86 -1.04 14.55 30.38
CA TYR A 86 -2.38 15.05 30.68
C TYR A 86 -2.76 14.80 32.16
N PRO A 87 -2.00 15.30 33.16
CA PRO A 87 -2.14 14.87 34.54
C PRO A 87 -3.43 15.38 35.22
N SER A 88 -3.68 16.68 35.25
CA SER A 88 -4.79 17.24 36.04
C SER A 88 -5.28 18.57 35.51
N ILE A 89 -6.60 18.77 35.44
CA ILE A 89 -7.19 20.06 35.04
C ILE A 89 -7.32 21.03 36.21
N SER A 90 -7.47 20.52 37.43
CA SER A 90 -7.58 21.33 38.65
C SER A 90 -6.21 21.77 39.18
N ALA A 91 -5.17 21.02 38.83
CA ALA A 91 -3.78 21.34 39.11
C ALA A 91 -2.99 21.56 37.81
N ALA A 92 -3.48 22.39 36.88
CA ALA A 92 -2.76 22.78 35.66
C ALA A 92 -1.44 23.57 35.90
N GLY A 93 -0.89 23.50 37.12
CA GLY A 93 0.47 23.90 37.52
C GLY A 93 1.07 22.94 38.56
N ALA A 94 0.64 21.68 38.60
CA ALA A 94 1.21 20.62 39.45
C ALA A 94 2.70 20.43 39.17
N PHE A 95 3.07 20.58 37.89
CA PHE A 95 4.45 20.65 37.44
C PHE A 95 4.71 21.99 36.74
N ALA A 96 5.93 22.50 36.87
CA ALA A 96 6.34 23.74 36.20
C ALA A 96 6.23 23.59 34.67
N GLY A 97 5.80 24.67 34.00
CA GLY A 97 5.68 24.72 32.54
C GLY A 97 4.40 24.11 31.97
N GLN A 98 3.43 23.73 32.81
CA GLN A 98 2.13 23.21 32.36
C GLN A 98 1.04 24.29 32.36
N SER A 99 0.06 24.13 31.47
CA SER A 99 -1.15 24.95 31.39
C SER A 99 -2.28 24.19 30.74
N TYR A 100 -3.53 24.55 31.07
CA TYR A 100 -4.72 23.95 30.49
C TYR A 100 -5.69 25.03 30.00
N ALA A 101 -6.14 24.92 28.76
CA ALA A 101 -7.14 25.81 28.17
C ALA A 101 -8.00 25.10 27.12
N GLY A 102 -9.32 25.18 27.25
CA GLY A 102 -10.28 24.71 26.23
C GLY A 102 -10.10 23.25 25.81
N GLY A 103 -9.81 22.33 26.74
CA GLY A 103 -9.58 20.91 26.44
C GLY A 103 -8.14 20.56 26.04
N THR A 104 -7.27 21.57 25.92
CA THR A 104 -5.86 21.42 25.53
C THR A 104 -4.97 21.52 26.74
N TYR A 105 -4.17 20.48 26.96
CA TYR A 105 -3.09 20.51 27.92
C TYR A 105 -1.80 20.86 27.22
N THR A 106 -1.08 21.88 27.69
CA THR A 106 0.19 22.33 27.11
C THR A 106 1.30 22.20 28.14
N THR A 107 2.36 21.47 27.81
CA THR A 107 3.59 21.38 28.62
C THR A 107 4.76 21.95 27.83
N VAL A 108 5.43 22.95 28.39
CA VAL A 108 6.64 23.55 27.80
C VAL A 108 7.86 23.07 28.58
N CYS A 109 8.79 22.48 27.85
CA CYS A 109 10.05 21.93 28.34
C CYS A 109 11.23 22.75 27.84
N THR A 110 12.14 23.04 28.74
CA THR A 110 13.44 23.70 28.55
C THR A 110 14.51 22.84 29.23
N SER A 111 15.79 23.17 29.05
CA SER A 111 16.89 22.47 29.73
C SER A 111 16.80 22.47 31.26
N ALA A 112 16.10 23.44 31.85
CA ALA A 112 15.89 23.55 33.29
C ALA A 112 14.58 22.90 33.79
N SER A 113 13.81 22.26 32.90
CA SER A 113 12.50 21.70 33.26
C SER A 113 12.65 20.43 34.11
N SER A 114 12.00 20.42 35.28
CA SER A 114 11.94 19.28 36.19
C SER A 114 10.70 18.41 36.00
N ASN A 115 9.86 18.73 35.01
CA ASN A 115 8.65 18.00 34.72
C ASN A 115 9.00 16.61 34.15
N PRO A 116 8.41 15.52 34.67
CA PRO A 116 8.73 14.17 34.22
C PRO A 116 8.38 13.89 32.75
N ALA A 117 7.47 14.66 32.16
CA ALA A 117 7.17 14.65 30.72
C ALA A 117 8.34 15.16 29.87
N CYS A 118 9.20 16.02 30.43
CA CYS A 118 10.32 16.60 29.70
C CYS A 118 11.48 15.61 29.54
N PRO A 119 12.23 15.67 28.43
CA PRO A 119 13.49 14.95 28.30
C PRO A 119 14.53 15.47 29.29
N SER A 120 15.33 14.57 29.87
CA SER A 120 16.37 14.93 30.85
C SER A 120 17.59 15.62 30.26
N SER A 121 17.78 15.57 28.93
CA SER A 121 18.97 16.08 28.24
C SER A 121 18.61 17.01 27.08
N LEU A 122 17.87 18.08 27.36
CA LEU A 122 17.57 19.11 26.37
C LEU A 122 18.69 20.17 26.36
N PRO A 123 19.27 20.53 25.20
CA PRO A 123 20.24 21.62 25.15
C PRO A 123 19.58 22.98 25.44
N ASP A 124 20.33 23.94 26.01
CA ASP A 124 19.81 25.23 26.49
C ASP A 124 19.11 26.07 25.41
N ASP A 125 19.58 25.99 24.15
CA ASP A 125 19.00 26.74 23.02
C ASP A 125 17.75 26.07 22.43
N TYR A 126 17.27 24.97 23.02
CA TYR A 126 16.14 24.19 22.54
C TYR A 126 15.03 24.18 23.57
N SER A 127 13.80 24.15 23.07
CA SER A 127 12.59 23.96 23.87
C SER A 127 11.68 22.96 23.16
N ILE A 128 10.86 22.26 23.93
CA ILE A 128 9.82 21.36 23.41
C ILE A 128 8.50 21.77 24.00
N THR A 129 7.48 21.85 23.17
CA THR A 129 6.10 22.06 23.61
C THR A 129 5.27 20.84 23.24
N TYR A 130 4.67 20.22 24.24
CA TYR A 130 3.67 19.17 24.09
C TYR A 130 2.29 19.79 24.18
N ARG A 131 1.41 19.51 23.22
CA ARG A 131 -0.02 19.83 23.30
C ARG A 131 -0.84 18.57 23.16
N MET A 132 -1.67 18.30 24.17
CA MET A 132 -2.48 17.09 24.27
C MET A 132 -3.96 17.46 24.30
N GLN A 133 -4.77 16.84 23.45
CA GLN A 133 -6.21 17.08 23.34
C GLN A 133 -6.94 15.76 23.15
N PHE A 134 -7.98 15.49 23.93
CA PHE A 134 -8.91 14.41 23.57
C PHE A 134 -9.71 14.83 22.35
N VAL A 135 -9.86 13.93 21.39
CA VAL A 135 -10.53 14.24 20.12
C VAL A 135 -11.48 13.13 19.71
N LEU A 136 -12.58 13.48 19.03
CA LEU A 136 -13.42 12.51 18.32
C LEU A 136 -13.44 12.86 16.83
N PRO A 137 -13.32 11.88 15.92
CA PRO A 137 -13.51 12.13 14.50
C PRO A 137 -14.96 12.55 14.25
N ASN A 138 -15.16 13.54 13.39
CA ASN A 138 -16.47 13.97 12.95
C ASN A 138 -16.73 13.54 11.49
N ALA A 139 -17.98 13.66 11.06
CA ALA A 139 -18.41 13.25 9.72
C ALA A 139 -17.74 14.04 8.57
N THR A 140 -17.00 15.11 8.86
CA THR A 140 -16.27 15.93 7.88
C THR A 140 -14.79 15.56 7.77
N GLY A 141 -14.34 14.51 8.46
CA GLY A 141 -12.94 14.10 8.50
C GLY A 141 -12.05 15.02 9.36
N THR A 142 -12.66 15.88 10.19
CA THR A 142 -11.94 16.69 11.18
C THR A 142 -12.18 16.17 12.60
N TYR A 143 -11.49 16.74 13.58
CA TYR A 143 -11.49 16.27 14.97
C TYR A 143 -12.16 17.29 15.89
N ASP A 144 -13.20 16.85 16.59
CA ASP A 144 -13.85 17.65 17.63
C ASP A 144 -13.13 17.45 18.97
N VAL A 145 -12.62 18.53 19.55
CA VAL A 145 -11.96 18.50 20.85
C VAL A 145 -12.99 18.16 21.94
N LYS A 146 -12.62 17.24 22.84
CA LYS A 146 -13.41 16.84 24.00
C LYS A 146 -12.75 17.32 25.28
N THR A 147 -13.48 18.10 26.06
CA THR A 147 -13.05 18.57 27.37
C THR A 147 -13.33 17.50 28.44
N PRO A 148 -12.36 17.16 29.31
CA PRO A 148 -12.59 16.39 30.53
C PRO A 148 -13.66 16.99 31.44
N ASP A 149 -14.22 16.15 32.30
CA ASP A 149 -15.13 16.61 33.35
C ASP A 149 -14.38 17.51 34.34
N ALA A 150 -15.12 18.46 34.92
CA ALA A 150 -14.60 19.27 36.02
C ALA A 150 -14.07 18.38 37.15
N GLY A 151 -12.79 18.56 37.53
CA GLY A 151 -12.11 17.76 38.55
C GLY A 151 -11.29 16.56 38.04
N TYR A 152 -11.10 16.39 36.73
CA TYR A 152 -10.19 15.38 36.19
C TYR A 152 -8.78 15.49 36.80
N SER A 153 -8.28 14.36 37.31
CA SER A 153 -6.93 14.19 37.85
C SER A 153 -6.55 12.71 37.79
N TRP A 154 -5.31 12.45 37.35
CA TRP A 154 -4.72 11.12 37.23
C TRP A 154 -4.47 10.42 38.58
N ASP A 155 -4.22 11.18 39.65
CA ASP A 155 -3.68 10.71 40.94
C ASP A 155 -4.68 10.59 42.09
N LEU A 156 -5.98 10.80 41.85
CA LEU A 156 -6.97 10.73 42.91
C LEU A 156 -7.28 9.27 43.28
N SER A 157 -7.05 8.95 44.56
CA SER A 157 -7.33 7.66 45.18
C SER A 157 -8.85 7.38 45.23
N GLY A 158 -9.41 6.95 44.10
CA GLY A 158 -10.85 6.65 43.97
C GLY A 158 -11.26 5.97 42.67
N GLY A 159 -10.34 5.73 41.72
CA GLY A 159 -10.58 4.92 40.53
C GLY A 159 -11.60 5.43 39.51
N GLY A 160 -12.18 6.63 39.70
CA GLY A 160 -13.26 7.16 38.86
C GLY A 160 -13.03 8.54 38.24
N SER A 161 -11.90 9.21 38.51
CA SER A 161 -11.57 10.55 37.99
C SER A 161 -10.56 10.55 36.85
N ASP A 162 -9.82 9.45 36.70
CA ASP A 162 -8.90 9.19 35.60
C ASP A 162 -9.62 8.35 34.53
N LEU A 163 -10.71 8.91 33.99
CA LEU A 163 -11.48 8.33 32.90
C LEU A 163 -11.28 9.21 31.67
N PHE A 164 -10.65 8.64 30.64
CA PHE A 164 -10.46 9.32 29.37
C PHE A 164 -11.81 9.67 28.71
N LYS A 165 -11.90 10.86 28.11
CA LYS A 165 -13.13 11.33 27.44
C LYS A 165 -13.29 10.85 26.01
N SER A 166 -12.18 10.44 25.41
CA SER A 166 -12.13 9.84 24.10
C SER A 166 -11.06 8.75 24.13
N GLN A 167 -11.18 7.74 23.27
CA GLN A 167 -10.15 6.75 23.05
C GLN A 167 -8.99 7.27 22.21
N LEU A 168 -9.12 8.48 21.65
CA LEU A 168 -8.10 9.15 20.84
C LEU A 168 -7.64 10.42 21.54
N LEU A 169 -6.32 10.56 21.63
CA LEU A 169 -5.60 11.73 22.07
C LEU A 169 -4.80 12.28 20.88
N GLN A 170 -5.11 13.50 20.46
CA GLN A 170 -4.27 14.25 19.56
C GLN A 170 -3.07 14.80 20.33
N VAL A 171 -1.89 14.48 19.81
CA VAL A 171 -0.60 14.83 20.37
C VAL A 171 0.13 15.70 19.36
N VAL A 172 0.47 16.93 19.76
CA VAL A 172 1.34 17.81 19.00
C VAL A 172 2.64 18.00 19.77
N VAL A 173 3.76 17.65 19.15
CA VAL A 173 5.11 17.87 19.68
C VAL A 173 5.78 18.93 18.82
N GLU A 174 6.09 20.07 19.39
CA GLU A 174 6.81 21.15 18.73
C GLU A 174 8.18 21.34 19.38
N ALA A 175 9.26 21.11 18.63
CA ALA A 175 10.60 21.49 19.04
C ALA A 175 10.95 22.86 18.45
N ALA A 176 11.39 23.79 19.28
CA ALA A 176 11.83 25.13 18.86
C ALA A 176 13.26 25.41 19.33
N TRP A 177 14.04 26.08 18.49
CA TRP A 177 15.43 26.44 18.80
C TRP A 177 15.86 27.75 18.13
N SER A 178 16.88 28.39 18.69
CA SER A 178 17.46 29.61 18.13
C SER A 178 18.78 29.33 17.41
N VAL A 179 18.95 29.91 16.21
CA VAL A 179 20.24 29.94 15.51
C VAL A 179 20.55 31.39 15.13
N GLY A 180 21.43 32.02 15.92
CA GLY A 180 21.67 33.46 15.82
C GLY A 180 20.42 34.26 16.20
N PRO A 181 20.00 35.27 15.42
CA PRO A 181 18.80 36.07 15.73
C PRO A 181 17.48 35.40 15.32
N ASN A 182 17.52 34.23 14.66
CA ASN A 182 16.34 33.59 14.10
C ASN A 182 15.88 32.43 14.98
N ASN A 183 14.59 32.43 15.33
CA ASN A 183 13.92 31.29 15.94
C ASN A 183 13.40 30.35 14.84
N ARG A 184 13.56 29.05 15.06
CA ARG A 184 13.09 27.98 14.19
C ARG A 184 12.24 27.03 15.03
N SER A 185 11.27 26.39 14.40
CA SER A 185 10.54 25.28 15.03
C SER A 185 10.22 24.18 14.03
N PHE A 186 9.95 22.99 14.57
CA PHE A 186 9.50 21.81 13.86
C PHE A 186 8.42 21.14 14.69
N SER A 187 7.26 20.90 14.09
CA SER A 187 6.10 20.34 14.77
C SER A 187 5.69 19.01 14.13
N MET A 188 5.35 18.04 14.97
CA MET A 188 4.77 16.76 14.59
C MET A 188 3.42 16.61 15.26
N THR A 189 2.41 16.17 14.51
CA THR A 189 1.09 15.83 15.05
C THR A 189 0.88 14.33 14.88
N SER A 190 0.39 13.66 15.92
CA SER A 190 0.03 12.25 15.92
C SER A 190 -1.27 12.04 16.68
N LEU A 191 -1.97 10.96 16.37
CA LEU A 191 -3.05 10.44 17.20
C LEU A 191 -2.52 9.25 17.99
N VAL A 192 -2.78 9.25 19.29
CA VAL A 192 -2.40 8.19 20.23
C VAL A 192 -3.68 7.75 20.91
N GLY A 193 -3.92 6.45 20.99
CA GLY A 193 -5.17 5.92 21.52
C GLY A 193 -4.97 4.55 22.14
N ASP A 194 -5.89 4.14 23.01
CA ASP A 194 -5.94 2.74 23.45
C ASP A 194 -6.41 1.90 22.28
N ARG A 195 -5.45 1.41 21.50
CA ARG A 195 -5.68 0.25 20.64
C ARG A 195 -5.66 -0.98 21.54
N LYS A 196 -6.68 -1.14 22.38
CA LYS A 196 -7.23 -2.48 22.51
C LYS A 196 -7.60 -2.85 21.08
N PHE A 197 -6.83 -3.75 20.47
CA PHE A 197 -7.37 -4.61 19.45
C PHE A 197 -8.54 -5.30 20.15
N GLY A 198 -9.70 -4.65 20.13
CA GLY A 198 -10.93 -5.29 20.53
C GLY A 198 -11.01 -6.56 19.69
N ASP A 199 -11.47 -7.64 20.31
CA ASP A 199 -11.77 -8.85 19.57
C ASP A 199 -12.56 -8.46 18.32
N VAL A 200 -12.18 -9.06 17.19
CA VAL A 200 -12.89 -8.85 15.92
C VAL A 200 -14.35 -9.19 16.18
N ARG A 201 -15.23 -8.17 16.17
CA ARG A 201 -16.66 -8.36 16.41
C ARG A 201 -17.32 -8.94 15.17
N THR A 202 -16.93 -8.42 14.01
CA THR A 202 -17.39 -8.92 12.72
C THR A 202 -16.26 -8.89 11.70
N LYS A 203 -16.25 -9.88 10.81
CA LYS A 203 -15.30 -9.98 9.69
C LYS A 203 -16.06 -10.42 8.45
N GLY A 204 -15.92 -9.67 7.37
CA GLY A 204 -16.42 -10.01 6.05
C GLY A 204 -15.29 -9.97 5.05
N ILE A 205 -15.14 -11.06 4.28
CA ILE A 205 -14.27 -11.10 3.11
C ILE A 205 -15.11 -11.62 1.95
N ALA A 206 -15.18 -10.86 0.86
CA ALA A 206 -15.59 -11.32 -0.45
C ALA A 206 -14.36 -11.25 -1.35
N GLY A 207 -14.01 -12.36 -2.00
CA GLY A 207 -12.82 -12.46 -2.82
C GLY A 207 -13.09 -13.17 -4.13
N ILE A 208 -12.48 -12.65 -5.18
CA ILE A 208 -12.27 -13.27 -6.47
C ILE A 208 -10.75 -13.36 -6.62
N ASP A 209 -10.19 -14.56 -6.48
CA ASP A 209 -8.74 -14.76 -6.62
C ASP A 209 -8.31 -14.56 -8.08
N TYR A 210 -9.06 -15.16 -9.01
CA TYR A 210 -8.91 -15.02 -10.46
C TYR A 210 -10.19 -15.50 -11.14
N GLY A 211 -10.62 -14.82 -12.19
CA GLY A 211 -11.65 -15.34 -13.08
C GLY A 211 -11.14 -16.34 -14.07
N ILE A 212 -9.97 -16.06 -14.64
CA ILE A 212 -9.30 -16.96 -15.56
C ILE A 212 -7.84 -17.03 -15.15
N LYS A 213 -7.33 -18.25 -14.98
CA LYS A 213 -5.92 -18.50 -14.78
C LYS A 213 -5.45 -19.55 -15.77
N ALA A 214 -4.52 -19.16 -16.62
CA ALA A 214 -3.84 -20.04 -17.55
C ALA A 214 -2.41 -20.27 -17.04
N LEU A 215 -2.02 -21.54 -16.95
CA LEU A 215 -0.66 -21.94 -16.68
C LEU A 215 -0.22 -22.80 -17.86
N THR A 216 0.84 -22.39 -18.54
CA THR A 216 1.39 -23.13 -19.67
C THR A 216 2.89 -23.24 -19.50
N THR A 217 3.42 -24.41 -19.83
CA THR A 217 4.86 -24.67 -19.80
C THR A 217 5.27 -25.21 -21.16
N PHE A 218 6.38 -24.76 -21.71
CA PHE A 218 6.94 -25.26 -22.95
C PHE A 218 8.47 -25.20 -22.91
N ILE A 219 9.10 -25.89 -23.86
CA ILE A 219 10.55 -25.85 -24.06
C ILE A 219 10.81 -24.92 -25.24
N ASP A 220 11.67 -23.92 -25.05
CA ASP A 220 12.03 -22.99 -26.12
C ASP A 220 13.03 -23.60 -27.13
N GLY A 221 13.35 -22.83 -28.18
CA GLY A 221 14.30 -23.28 -29.22
C GLY A 221 15.74 -23.51 -28.73
N SER A 222 16.07 -23.03 -27.53
CA SER A 222 17.36 -23.25 -26.87
C SER A 222 17.37 -24.48 -25.94
N GLY A 223 16.20 -25.08 -25.71
CA GLY A 223 16.01 -26.21 -24.81
C GLY A 223 15.61 -25.82 -23.39
N ASP A 224 15.47 -24.53 -23.10
CA ASP A 224 15.14 -24.02 -21.77
C ASP A 224 13.64 -24.15 -21.48
N GLU A 225 13.30 -24.42 -20.22
CA GLU A 225 11.90 -24.54 -19.79
C GLU A 225 11.32 -23.15 -19.53
N VAL A 226 10.23 -22.82 -20.21
CA VAL A 226 9.52 -21.55 -20.06
C VAL A 226 8.14 -21.81 -19.44
N GLU A 227 7.86 -21.15 -18.33
CA GLU A 227 6.58 -21.16 -17.64
C GLU A 227 5.89 -19.79 -17.80
N LEU A 228 4.66 -19.81 -18.32
CA LEU A 228 3.79 -18.65 -18.39
C LEU A 228 2.62 -18.83 -17.43
N THR A 229 2.47 -17.87 -16.51
CA THR A 229 1.29 -17.70 -15.68
C THR A 229 0.55 -16.44 -16.13
N ALA A 230 -0.69 -16.62 -16.60
CA ALA A 230 -1.59 -15.52 -16.92
C ALA A 230 -2.83 -15.58 -16.02
N SER A 231 -3.01 -14.58 -15.15
CA SER A 231 -4.21 -14.40 -14.33
C SER A 231 -5.01 -13.20 -14.82
N ALA A 232 -6.33 -13.35 -14.81
CA ALA A 232 -7.27 -12.34 -15.25
C ALA A 232 -8.48 -12.30 -14.31
N GLY A 233 -8.80 -11.12 -13.83
CA GLY A 233 -9.97 -10.79 -13.02
C GLY A 233 -9.85 -11.16 -11.56
N GLY A 234 -9.27 -10.30 -10.74
CA GLY A 234 -9.20 -10.42 -9.28
C GLY A 234 -9.77 -9.19 -8.56
N ALA A 235 -10.48 -9.42 -7.45
CA ALA A 235 -11.00 -8.36 -6.59
C ALA A 235 -11.25 -8.90 -5.18
N GLU A 236 -11.02 -8.08 -4.15
CA GLU A 236 -11.28 -8.44 -2.74
C GLU A 236 -11.93 -7.25 -2.03
N SER A 237 -13.10 -7.48 -1.44
CA SER A 237 -13.72 -6.58 -0.47
C SER A 237 -13.52 -7.14 0.92
N ARG A 238 -12.92 -6.35 1.80
CA ARG A 238 -12.69 -6.73 3.19
C ARG A 238 -13.28 -5.69 4.13
N ILE A 239 -14.02 -6.16 5.13
CA ILE A 239 -14.48 -5.34 6.24
C ILE A 239 -14.17 -6.03 7.56
N GLU A 240 -13.80 -5.22 8.55
CA GLU A 240 -13.64 -5.68 9.91
C GLU A 240 -14.24 -4.66 10.87
N SER A 241 -15.17 -5.10 11.72
CA SER A 241 -15.62 -4.29 12.86
C SER A 241 -14.84 -4.68 14.10
N LYS A 242 -14.13 -3.70 14.66
CA LYS A 242 -13.45 -3.78 15.95
C LYS A 242 -13.92 -2.60 16.81
N LEU A 243 -13.09 -2.10 17.72
CA LEU A 243 -13.28 -0.80 18.37
C LEU A 243 -13.40 0.35 17.35
N VAL A 244 -12.74 0.20 16.20
CA VAL A 244 -12.83 1.06 15.01
C VAL A 244 -13.01 0.12 13.83
N SER A 245 -14.05 0.35 13.01
CA SER A 245 -14.25 -0.44 11.80
C SER A 245 -13.28 -0.05 10.70
N THR A 246 -12.81 -1.03 9.94
CA THR A 246 -11.99 -0.84 8.74
C THR A 246 -12.71 -1.45 7.55
N ALA A 247 -12.52 -0.84 6.38
CA ALA A 247 -12.99 -1.35 5.10
C ALA A 247 -11.89 -1.15 4.07
N ASP A 248 -11.57 -2.18 3.33
CA ASP A 248 -10.52 -2.21 2.33
C ASP A 248 -11.10 -2.83 1.04
N GLN A 249 -10.74 -2.26 -0.11
CA GLN A 249 -11.05 -2.82 -1.41
C GLN A 249 -9.76 -2.94 -2.22
N THR A 250 -9.44 -4.16 -2.64
CA THR A 250 -8.32 -4.43 -3.54
C THR A 250 -8.86 -4.91 -4.88
N ILE A 251 -8.30 -4.41 -5.97
CA ILE A 251 -8.62 -4.88 -7.33
C ILE A 251 -7.29 -5.23 -8.00
N GLU A 252 -7.20 -6.46 -8.52
CA GLU A 252 -6.10 -6.92 -9.35
C GLU A 252 -6.70 -7.44 -10.65
N ALA A 253 -6.92 -6.53 -11.61
CA ALA A 253 -7.63 -6.88 -12.83
C ALA A 253 -6.91 -7.96 -13.63
N GLY A 254 -5.59 -8.10 -13.53
CA GLY A 254 -4.86 -9.23 -14.11
C GLY A 254 -3.35 -9.07 -14.05
N ARG A 255 -2.65 -10.17 -14.30
CA ARG A 255 -1.19 -10.23 -14.28
C ARG A 255 -0.68 -11.30 -15.22
N LEU A 256 0.39 -10.98 -15.94
CA LEU A 256 1.13 -11.90 -16.80
C LEU A 256 2.55 -12.02 -16.26
N ARG A 257 3.02 -13.25 -16.11
CA ARG A 257 4.37 -13.54 -15.63
C ARG A 257 4.97 -14.67 -16.46
N LEU A 258 6.13 -14.40 -17.03
CA LEU A 258 6.92 -15.34 -17.82
C LEU A 258 8.23 -15.64 -17.11
N ILE A 259 8.47 -16.91 -16.82
CA ILE A 259 9.65 -17.41 -16.13
C ILE A 259 10.39 -18.36 -17.07
N GLN A 260 11.71 -18.26 -17.14
CA GLN A 260 12.55 -19.20 -17.87
C GLN A 260 13.55 -19.85 -16.94
N THR A 261 13.67 -21.17 -17.05
CA THR A 261 14.58 -22.00 -16.28
C THR A 261 15.62 -22.57 -17.25
N PRO A 262 16.87 -22.07 -17.20
CA PRO A 262 17.91 -22.49 -18.14
C PRO A 262 18.26 -23.98 -18.01
N THR A 263 18.68 -24.60 -19.09
CA THR A 263 19.20 -25.98 -19.13
C THR A 263 20.64 -26.02 -18.61
N ALA A 264 20.85 -25.62 -17.36
CA ALA A 264 22.15 -25.62 -16.70
C ALA A 264 22.22 -26.71 -15.62
N VAL A 265 23.43 -27.06 -15.19
CA VAL A 265 23.67 -28.06 -14.12
C VAL A 265 23.12 -27.60 -12.76
N GLU A 266 22.93 -26.29 -12.58
CA GLU A 266 22.28 -25.65 -11.43
C GLU A 266 21.34 -24.54 -11.94
N PRO A 267 20.13 -24.89 -12.40
CA PRO A 267 19.25 -23.95 -13.05
C PRO A 267 18.60 -23.02 -12.02
N THR A 268 18.74 -21.70 -12.20
CA THR A 268 17.97 -20.70 -11.43
C THR A 268 16.94 -20.10 -12.37
N ALA A 269 15.66 -20.24 -12.02
CA ALA A 269 14.56 -19.63 -12.75
C ALA A 269 14.68 -18.09 -12.70
N VAL A 270 14.50 -17.44 -13.85
CA VAL A 270 14.55 -15.98 -14.00
C VAL A 270 13.24 -15.49 -14.59
N ASP A 271 12.70 -14.38 -14.05
CA ASP A 271 11.59 -13.68 -14.68
C ASP A 271 12.07 -13.05 -15.99
N VAL A 272 11.58 -13.56 -17.12
CA VAL A 272 11.88 -13.04 -18.46
C VAL A 272 11.10 -11.76 -18.71
N ASP A 273 9.81 -11.78 -18.35
CA ASP A 273 8.91 -10.65 -18.54
C ASP A 273 7.75 -10.71 -17.54
N VAL A 274 7.28 -9.54 -17.12
CA VAL A 274 6.15 -9.37 -16.20
C VAL A 274 5.34 -8.16 -16.64
N ALA A 275 4.03 -8.36 -16.79
CA ALA A 275 3.11 -7.29 -17.14
C ALA A 275 1.89 -7.32 -16.22
N ASP A 276 1.72 -6.25 -15.44
CA ASP A 276 0.60 -6.08 -14.54
C ASP A 276 -0.49 -5.25 -15.23
N ALA A 277 -1.75 -5.67 -15.11
CA ALA A 277 -2.90 -4.90 -15.55
C ALA A 277 -3.31 -3.89 -14.45
N PHE A 278 -4.55 -3.38 -14.48
CA PHE A 278 -5.03 -2.47 -13.45
C PHE A 278 -4.90 -3.08 -12.04
N TYR A 279 -4.28 -2.34 -11.14
CA TYR A 279 -4.13 -2.68 -9.73
C TYR A 279 -4.46 -1.47 -8.88
N SER A 280 -5.30 -1.64 -7.86
CA SER A 280 -5.54 -0.59 -6.88
C SER A 280 -5.93 -1.17 -5.53
N THR A 281 -5.66 -0.40 -4.47
CA THR A 281 -6.07 -0.71 -3.10
C THR A 281 -6.57 0.57 -2.45
N ASP A 282 -7.83 0.58 -2.06
CA ASP A 282 -8.48 1.68 -1.35
C ASP A 282 -8.79 1.30 0.10
N HIS A 283 -8.59 2.26 0.99
CA HIS A 283 -8.90 2.13 2.42
C HIS A 283 -9.98 3.13 2.81
N ALA A 284 -10.83 2.77 3.77
CA ALA A 284 -11.80 3.72 4.35
C ALA A 284 -11.08 4.97 4.91
N PRO A 285 -11.76 6.14 4.98
CA PRO A 285 -11.18 7.42 5.35
C PRO A 285 -10.21 7.39 6.56
N PRO A 286 -9.14 8.22 6.55
CA PRO A 286 -9.03 9.49 5.84
C PRO A 286 -8.56 9.43 4.39
N ASP A 287 -8.28 8.24 3.84
CA ASP A 287 -7.88 8.12 2.44
C ASP A 287 -9.05 8.54 1.52
N SER A 288 -8.77 9.49 0.64
CA SER A 288 -9.68 9.88 -0.43
C SER A 288 -9.58 8.84 -1.53
N ALA A 289 -10.71 8.30 -2.00
CA ALA A 289 -10.79 7.39 -3.14
C ALA A 289 -9.88 7.89 -4.27
N VAL A 290 -8.87 7.09 -4.62
CA VAL A 290 -7.91 7.45 -5.66
C VAL A 290 -8.53 7.05 -6.99
N ASN A 291 -8.87 8.01 -7.83
CA ASN A 291 -9.21 7.71 -9.23
C ASN A 291 -7.93 7.28 -9.95
N ASP A 292 -7.65 5.98 -9.93
CA ASP A 292 -6.59 5.41 -10.74
C ASP A 292 -7.08 5.31 -12.18
N PRO A 293 -6.29 5.78 -13.16
CA PRO A 293 -6.67 5.69 -14.55
C PRO A 293 -6.68 4.22 -15.02
N ASP A 294 -7.61 3.89 -15.91
CA ASP A 294 -7.60 2.62 -16.63
C ASP A 294 -6.21 2.32 -17.20
N VAL A 295 -5.76 1.07 -17.03
CA VAL A 295 -4.51 0.61 -17.62
C VAL A 295 -4.77 0.20 -19.07
N GLY A 296 -3.88 0.60 -19.96
CA GLY A 296 -3.91 0.22 -21.38
C GLY A 296 -3.72 -1.28 -21.62
N THR A 297 -3.54 -1.66 -22.88
CA THR A 297 -3.22 -3.06 -23.21
C THR A 297 -1.82 -3.40 -22.71
N VAL A 298 -1.69 -4.54 -22.01
CA VAL A 298 -0.41 -5.06 -21.50
C VAL A 298 -0.16 -6.47 -22.04
N GLY A 299 1.10 -6.86 -22.19
CA GLY A 299 1.47 -8.18 -22.73
C GLY A 299 2.88 -8.56 -22.31
N VAL A 300 3.18 -9.85 -22.41
CA VAL A 300 4.53 -10.39 -22.21
C VAL A 300 5.05 -10.98 -23.51
N ASP A 301 6.33 -10.73 -23.76
CA ASP A 301 7.01 -11.15 -24.98
C ASP A 301 8.12 -12.17 -24.67
N LEU A 302 8.20 -13.23 -25.48
CA LEU A 302 9.34 -14.14 -25.51
C LEU A 302 10.05 -13.97 -26.85
N GLU A 303 11.36 -13.66 -26.81
CA GLU A 303 12.18 -13.48 -28.02
C GLU A 303 11.61 -12.49 -29.05
N GLY A 304 10.86 -11.47 -28.58
CA GLY A 304 10.21 -10.47 -29.43
C GLY A 304 8.85 -10.89 -29.99
N THR A 305 8.31 -12.05 -29.59
CA THR A 305 6.96 -12.51 -29.92
C THR A 305 6.06 -12.42 -28.70
N THR A 306 4.91 -11.72 -28.82
CA THR A 306 3.92 -11.67 -27.73
C THR A 306 3.26 -13.03 -27.52
N VAL A 307 3.53 -13.64 -26.36
CA VAL A 307 2.99 -14.93 -25.94
C VAL A 307 1.72 -14.80 -25.10
N ALA A 308 1.50 -13.67 -24.43
CA ALA A 308 0.23 -13.40 -23.77
C ALA A 308 -0.10 -11.91 -23.74
N ARG A 309 -1.39 -11.59 -23.69
CA ARG A 309 -1.86 -10.21 -23.66
C ARG A 309 -3.16 -10.07 -22.88
N LEU A 310 -3.25 -8.98 -22.11
CA LEU A 310 -4.45 -8.48 -21.46
C LEU A 310 -4.82 -7.14 -22.10
N ARG A 311 -6.09 -6.99 -22.49
CA ARG A 311 -6.64 -5.72 -23.00
C ARG A 311 -6.82 -4.68 -21.89
N PRO A 312 -7.22 -3.43 -22.22
CA PRO A 312 -7.40 -2.41 -21.20
C PRO A 312 -8.32 -2.87 -20.09
N THR A 313 -7.90 -2.59 -18.88
CA THR A 313 -8.56 -2.99 -17.63
C THR A 313 -8.79 -1.75 -16.78
N GLY A 314 -9.87 -1.76 -16.03
CA GLY A 314 -10.24 -0.69 -15.11
C GLY A 314 -11.04 -1.22 -13.94
N ASP A 315 -11.32 -0.33 -12.99
CA ASP A 315 -12.23 -0.61 -11.88
C ASP A 315 -13.68 -0.27 -12.23
N VAL A 316 -14.60 -0.88 -11.48
CA VAL A 316 -16.03 -0.58 -11.52
C VAL A 316 -16.55 -0.42 -10.10
N GLY A 317 -17.37 0.60 -9.88
CA GLY A 317 -18.19 0.72 -8.67
C GLY A 317 -17.43 0.79 -7.35
N ARG A 318 -16.12 1.11 -7.37
CA ARG A 318 -15.26 1.12 -6.19
C ARG A 318 -15.74 2.11 -5.14
N SER A 319 -15.95 1.63 -3.92
CA SER A 319 -16.36 2.45 -2.78
C SER A 319 -16.00 1.77 -1.46
N VAL A 320 -15.31 2.51 -0.59
CA VAL A 320 -14.97 2.09 0.77
C VAL A 320 -15.44 3.14 1.76
N SER A 321 -16.01 2.71 2.88
CA SER A 321 -16.47 3.60 3.95
C SER A 321 -16.48 2.86 5.28
N ALA A 322 -16.18 3.60 6.35
CA ALA A 322 -16.31 3.12 7.73
C ALA A 322 -16.87 4.25 8.59
N ALA A 323 -18.17 4.20 8.88
CA ALA A 323 -18.86 5.20 9.71
C ALA A 323 -19.50 4.53 10.92
N SER A 324 -19.11 4.93 12.13
CA SER A 324 -19.78 4.53 13.39
C SER A 324 -20.06 3.02 13.50
N GLU A 325 -19.01 2.22 13.33
CA GLU A 325 -19.00 0.74 13.32
C GLU A 325 -19.52 0.06 12.03
N LEU A 326 -20.09 0.80 11.09
CA LEU A 326 -20.60 0.30 9.82
C LEU A 326 -19.55 0.43 8.72
N ALA A 327 -18.89 -0.69 8.41
CA ALA A 327 -17.95 -0.78 7.30
C ALA A 327 -18.64 -1.33 6.05
N THR A 328 -18.34 -0.71 4.92
CA THR A 328 -18.74 -1.13 3.57
C THR A 328 -17.52 -1.07 2.67
N ALA A 329 -17.27 -2.15 1.93
CA ALA A 329 -16.29 -2.21 0.85
C ALA A 329 -16.97 -2.83 -0.37
N GLN A 330 -16.79 -2.21 -1.52
CA GLN A 330 -17.24 -2.75 -2.80
C GLN A 330 -16.31 -2.29 -3.91
N GLY A 331 -16.24 -3.10 -4.95
CA GLY A 331 -15.51 -2.77 -6.16
C GLY A 331 -15.36 -3.98 -7.05
N GLY A 332 -15.12 -3.71 -8.32
CA GLY A 332 -14.97 -4.75 -9.32
C GLY A 332 -13.93 -4.39 -10.36
N PHE A 333 -13.59 -5.38 -11.18
CA PHE A 333 -12.77 -5.18 -12.36
C PHE A 333 -13.66 -5.27 -13.61
N SER A 334 -13.30 -4.52 -14.63
CA SER A 334 -13.84 -4.73 -15.96
C SER A 334 -12.76 -4.72 -17.02
N TYR A 335 -12.97 -5.55 -18.02
CA TYR A 335 -12.22 -5.52 -19.25
C TYR A 335 -13.02 -4.79 -20.32
N THR A 336 -12.48 -3.66 -20.80
CA THR A 336 -13.11 -2.89 -21.86
C THR A 336 -12.55 -3.34 -23.22
N SER A 337 -13.45 -3.48 -24.19
CA SER A 337 -13.06 -3.78 -25.57
C SER A 337 -13.66 -2.75 -26.52
N ALA A 338 -12.84 -2.21 -27.42
CA ALA A 338 -13.35 -1.40 -28.52
C ALA A 338 -14.25 -2.25 -29.44
N PRO A 339 -15.35 -1.69 -30.00
CA PRO A 339 -16.19 -2.38 -30.98
C PRO A 339 -15.36 -2.97 -32.12
N GLY A 340 -15.59 -4.23 -32.47
CA GLY A 340 -14.83 -4.96 -33.50
C GLY A 340 -13.54 -5.64 -33.01
N THR A 341 -13.21 -5.51 -31.72
CA THR A 341 -12.16 -6.33 -31.09
C THR A 341 -12.69 -7.73 -30.85
N THR A 342 -11.90 -8.76 -31.16
CA THR A 342 -12.32 -10.16 -31.02
C THR A 342 -11.69 -10.88 -29.82
N ARG A 343 -10.73 -10.27 -29.10
CA ARG A 343 -9.90 -10.94 -28.08
C ARG A 343 -9.44 -10.03 -26.95
N ILE A 344 -9.52 -10.52 -25.71
CA ILE A 344 -9.39 -9.70 -24.49
C ILE A 344 -8.32 -10.21 -23.55
N VAL A 345 -8.37 -11.51 -23.30
CA VAL A 345 -7.26 -12.26 -22.73
C VAL A 345 -6.91 -13.30 -23.77
N TYR A 346 -5.62 -13.40 -24.11
CA TYR A 346 -5.16 -14.57 -24.84
C TYR A 346 -3.80 -15.02 -24.34
N VAL A 347 -3.61 -16.32 -24.43
CA VAL A 347 -2.33 -17.00 -24.27
C VAL A 347 -2.06 -17.75 -25.56
N ASP A 348 -0.81 -17.67 -26.00
CA ASP A 348 -0.29 -18.45 -27.09
C ASP A 348 0.53 -19.61 -26.53
N THR A 349 0.35 -20.79 -27.11
CA THR A 349 1.28 -21.88 -26.90
C THR A 349 2.30 -21.79 -28.02
N GLN A 350 3.55 -21.47 -27.71
CA GLN A 350 4.69 -21.54 -28.63
C GLN A 350 5.06 -23.00 -28.95
N THR A 351 4.05 -23.84 -29.24
CA THR A 351 4.26 -25.23 -29.62
C THR A 351 4.63 -25.26 -31.09
N ASP A 352 5.92 -25.10 -31.38
CA ASP A 352 6.54 -25.75 -32.55
C ASP A 352 6.65 -27.27 -32.28
N ASP A 353 5.56 -27.90 -31.84
CA ASP A 353 5.54 -29.33 -31.56
C ASP A 353 5.07 -30.07 -32.81
N PRO A 354 5.87 -31.00 -33.39
CA PRO A 354 5.45 -31.85 -34.49
C PRO A 354 4.20 -32.71 -34.18
N SER A 355 3.76 -32.79 -32.91
CA SER A 355 2.48 -33.39 -32.51
C SER A 355 1.24 -32.52 -32.81
N SER A 356 1.42 -31.25 -33.18
CA SER A 356 0.33 -30.35 -33.60
C SER A 356 -0.35 -30.80 -34.90
N ASP A 357 0.37 -31.53 -35.76
CA ASP A 357 -0.18 -32.17 -36.96
C ASP A 357 -1.14 -33.33 -36.61
N ASP A 358 -0.87 -34.08 -35.54
CA ASP A 358 -1.73 -35.21 -35.12
C ASP A 358 -3.03 -34.71 -34.45
N LEU A 359 -2.97 -33.59 -33.72
CA LEU A 359 -4.13 -32.96 -33.08
C LEU A 359 -4.82 -31.90 -33.95
N HIS A 360 -4.24 -31.59 -35.11
CA HIS A 360 -4.69 -30.57 -36.06
C HIS A 360 -5.12 -29.26 -35.40
N LEU A 361 -4.32 -28.83 -34.43
CA LEU A 361 -4.51 -27.56 -33.75
C LEU A 361 -4.21 -26.43 -34.74
N ASP A 362 -5.06 -25.40 -34.74
CA ASP A 362 -4.87 -24.21 -35.56
C ASP A 362 -3.76 -23.36 -34.96
N THR A 363 -2.53 -23.63 -35.39
CA THR A 363 -1.31 -22.90 -34.98
C THR A 363 -1.31 -21.43 -35.40
N SER A 364 -2.25 -21.02 -36.26
CA SER A 364 -2.48 -19.60 -36.60
C SER A 364 -3.35 -18.88 -35.55
N GLN A 365 -3.99 -19.63 -34.65
CA GLN A 365 -4.85 -19.13 -33.59
C GLN A 365 -4.20 -19.32 -32.21
N ARG A 366 -4.70 -18.58 -31.22
CA ARG A 366 -4.15 -18.59 -29.85
C ARG A 366 -4.80 -19.70 -29.03
N SER A 367 -4.01 -20.42 -28.24
CA SER A 367 -4.43 -21.61 -27.49
C SER A 367 -5.49 -21.34 -26.43
N LEU A 368 -5.52 -20.14 -25.86
CA LEU A 368 -6.58 -19.68 -24.99
C LEU A 368 -7.02 -18.29 -25.43
N VAL A 369 -8.33 -18.09 -25.57
CA VAL A 369 -8.90 -16.79 -25.93
C VAL A 369 -10.18 -16.52 -25.16
N VAL A 370 -10.27 -15.35 -24.55
CA VAL A 370 -11.51 -14.78 -24.01
C VAL A 370 -12.05 -13.75 -24.99
N ARG A 371 -13.31 -13.92 -25.40
CA ARG A 371 -13.94 -13.07 -26.42
C ARG A 371 -15.02 -12.15 -25.84
N PRO A 372 -15.14 -10.91 -26.35
CA PRO A 372 -16.28 -10.06 -26.06
C PRO A 372 -17.55 -10.57 -26.75
N PRO A 373 -18.75 -10.31 -26.20
CA PRO A 373 -19.96 -10.33 -26.99
C PRO A 373 -19.90 -9.23 -28.06
N ALA A 374 -20.79 -9.34 -29.05
CA ALA A 374 -21.04 -8.26 -30.01
C ALA A 374 -21.47 -6.91 -29.34
N LEU A 375 -21.79 -6.90 -28.04
CA LEU A 375 -22.34 -5.75 -27.29
C LEU A 375 -21.51 -5.27 -26.08
N GLY A 376 -20.21 -5.62 -25.96
CA GLY A 376 -19.24 -4.80 -25.20
C GLY A 376 -18.99 -5.07 -23.70
N LEU A 377 -19.46 -6.19 -23.11
CA LEU A 377 -19.12 -6.57 -21.72
C LEU A 377 -18.57 -8.00 -21.66
N THR A 378 -17.36 -8.21 -21.14
CA THR A 378 -16.48 -9.25 -21.70
C THR A 378 -15.90 -10.22 -20.68
N LEU A 379 -15.25 -9.68 -19.65
CA LEU A 379 -14.88 -10.32 -18.40
C LEU A 379 -15.05 -9.23 -17.34
N SER A 380 -15.85 -9.53 -16.32
CA SER A 380 -16.08 -8.61 -15.20
C SER A 380 -16.35 -9.40 -13.95
N GLY A 381 -16.01 -8.81 -12.82
CA GLY A 381 -16.41 -9.32 -11.53
C GLY A 381 -16.46 -8.21 -10.51
N ASP A 382 -17.36 -8.37 -9.55
CA ASP A 382 -17.63 -7.41 -8.50
C ASP A 382 -17.57 -8.13 -7.16
N THR A 383 -16.96 -7.48 -6.17
CA THR A 383 -16.99 -7.91 -4.78
C THR A 383 -17.69 -6.87 -3.92
N TYR A 384 -18.34 -7.37 -2.88
CA TYR A 384 -19.11 -6.57 -1.94
C TYR A 384 -19.00 -7.14 -0.53
N ALA A 385 -18.78 -6.28 0.44
CA ALA A 385 -18.82 -6.61 1.86
C ALA A 385 -19.44 -5.45 2.64
N GLU A 386 -20.49 -5.73 3.42
CA GLU A 386 -21.17 -4.75 4.27
C GLU A 386 -21.45 -5.28 5.68
N THR A 387 -21.28 -4.38 6.67
CA THR A 387 -21.78 -4.56 8.04
C THR A 387 -23.16 -3.93 8.16
N ARG A 388 -24.18 -4.69 8.60
CA ARG A 388 -25.55 -4.16 8.74
C ARG A 388 -25.75 -3.37 10.05
N VAL A 389 -26.56 -2.31 9.99
CA VAL A 389 -26.93 -1.50 11.17
C VAL A 389 -27.81 -2.31 12.11
N ALA A 390 -27.41 -2.36 13.40
CA ALA A 390 -27.92 -3.17 14.52
C ALA A 390 -27.00 -4.32 14.97
N GLY A 391 -25.73 -4.34 14.55
CA GLY A 391 -24.72 -5.28 15.11
C GLY A 391 -25.07 -6.75 14.89
N SER A 392 -25.91 -7.03 13.89
CA SER A 392 -26.63 -8.30 13.79
C SER A 392 -26.17 -9.18 12.64
N GLY A 393 -25.15 -8.79 11.85
CA GLY A 393 -24.68 -9.59 10.73
C GLY A 393 -23.70 -8.92 9.77
N VAL A 394 -23.17 -9.72 8.85
CA VAL A 394 -22.26 -9.35 7.75
C VAL A 394 -22.76 -9.97 6.47
N VAL A 395 -22.83 -9.19 5.40
CA VAL A 395 -23.09 -9.71 4.06
C VAL A 395 -21.82 -9.60 3.24
N THR A 396 -21.44 -10.69 2.58
CA THR A 396 -20.40 -10.68 1.57
C THR A 396 -20.92 -11.30 0.29
N ALA A 397 -20.59 -10.71 -0.85
CA ALA A 397 -20.95 -11.24 -2.16
C ALA A 397 -19.79 -11.08 -3.13
N ALA A 398 -19.63 -12.05 -4.02
CA ALA A 398 -18.69 -12.03 -5.12
C ALA A 398 -19.40 -12.53 -6.38
N ASP A 399 -19.30 -11.75 -7.44
CA ASP A 399 -19.92 -11.97 -8.73
C ASP A 399 -18.87 -11.98 -9.83
N MET A 400 -18.99 -12.88 -10.78
CA MET A 400 -18.09 -12.94 -11.92
C MET A 400 -18.82 -13.44 -13.15
N SER A 401 -18.52 -12.86 -14.30
CA SER A 401 -19.00 -13.38 -15.58
C SER A 401 -18.01 -13.15 -16.71
N PHE A 402 -18.07 -14.04 -17.69
CA PHE A 402 -17.46 -13.85 -19.00
C PHE A 402 -18.34 -14.46 -20.08
N GLN A 403 -18.28 -13.91 -21.29
CA GLN A 403 -19.17 -14.34 -22.35
C GLN A 403 -18.72 -15.63 -23.03
N GLU A 404 -17.45 -15.71 -23.41
CA GLU A 404 -16.94 -16.83 -24.18
C GLU A 404 -15.44 -17.05 -23.90
N LEU A 405 -15.08 -18.27 -23.56
CA LEU A 405 -13.71 -18.74 -23.36
C LEU A 405 -13.47 -19.94 -24.28
N ASN A 406 -12.47 -19.83 -25.15
CA ASN A 406 -12.11 -20.84 -26.12
C ASN A 406 -10.72 -21.39 -25.83
N LEU A 407 -10.62 -22.71 -25.85
CA LEU A 407 -9.40 -23.45 -25.57
C LEU A 407 -9.08 -24.37 -26.74
N LEU A 408 -7.79 -24.39 -27.10
CA LEU A 408 -7.19 -25.26 -28.11
C LEU A 408 -7.91 -25.16 -29.46
N PRO A 409 -7.56 -24.15 -30.27
CA PRO A 409 -8.21 -23.99 -31.55
C PRO A 409 -7.79 -25.08 -32.56
N THR A 410 -8.63 -25.40 -33.55
CA THR A 410 -8.46 -26.53 -34.50
C THR A 410 -8.69 -26.11 -35.95
N GLU A 411 -8.00 -26.73 -36.91
CA GLU A 411 -8.12 -26.36 -38.33
C GLU A 411 -9.30 -27.00 -39.07
N PHE A 412 -9.87 -28.10 -38.55
CA PHE A 412 -10.88 -28.89 -39.26
C PHE A 412 -12.28 -28.30 -39.29
N VAL A 413 -12.59 -27.38 -38.39
CA VAL A 413 -13.90 -26.71 -38.37
C VAL A 413 -13.85 -25.54 -39.34
N SER A 414 -14.44 -25.76 -40.50
CA SER A 414 -14.60 -24.75 -41.56
C SER A 414 -15.72 -23.73 -41.26
N ASP A 415 -16.48 -23.93 -40.19
CA ASP A 415 -17.47 -22.95 -39.75
C ASP A 415 -16.76 -21.68 -39.26
N THR A 416 -16.88 -20.60 -40.03
CA THR A 416 -16.31 -19.29 -39.69
C THR A 416 -17.17 -18.51 -38.70
N THR A 417 -18.35 -19.04 -38.35
CA THR A 417 -19.31 -18.42 -37.42
C THR A 417 -19.34 -19.06 -36.04
N ASN A 418 -18.87 -20.31 -35.91
CA ASN A 418 -18.69 -21.00 -34.64
C ASN A 418 -17.22 -21.25 -34.37
N ASP A 419 -16.81 -21.00 -33.15
CA ASP A 419 -15.43 -21.02 -32.74
C ASP A 419 -14.75 -22.36 -32.99
N ARG A 420 -13.64 -22.29 -33.71
CA ARG A 420 -12.73 -23.39 -34.04
C ARG A 420 -12.02 -23.91 -32.80
N ALA A 421 -12.70 -24.24 -31.70
CA ALA A 421 -12.08 -24.64 -30.44
C ALA A 421 -12.50 -26.05 -30.04
N VAL A 422 -11.57 -26.83 -29.48
CA VAL A 422 -11.88 -28.16 -28.90
C VAL A 422 -12.83 -28.02 -27.72
N ILE A 423 -12.63 -26.97 -26.90
CA ILE A 423 -13.49 -26.64 -25.76
C ILE A 423 -13.85 -25.15 -25.84
N ALA A 424 -15.15 -24.87 -25.75
CA ALA A 424 -15.71 -23.54 -25.62
C ALA A 424 -16.64 -23.47 -24.41
N ILE A 425 -16.48 -22.43 -23.60
CA ILE A 425 -17.35 -22.14 -22.45
C ILE A 425 -18.06 -20.82 -22.73
N ASP A 426 -19.38 -20.88 -22.87
CA ASP A 426 -20.21 -19.71 -23.15
C ASP A 426 -21.06 -19.30 -21.94
N SER A 427 -21.32 -18.01 -21.83
CA SER A 427 -22.23 -17.38 -20.85
C SER A 427 -21.93 -17.85 -19.43
N PHE A 428 -20.65 -17.82 -19.04
CA PHE A 428 -20.26 -18.15 -17.68
C PHE A 428 -20.70 -17.04 -16.73
N SER A 429 -21.37 -17.41 -15.65
CA SER A 429 -21.66 -16.53 -14.53
C SER A 429 -21.54 -17.32 -13.24
N ALA A 430 -20.92 -16.73 -12.23
CA ALA A 430 -20.86 -17.27 -10.88
C ALA A 430 -21.20 -16.15 -9.89
N ASN A 431 -22.01 -16.49 -8.88
CA ASN A 431 -22.32 -15.65 -7.74
C ASN A 431 -22.11 -16.48 -6.47
N VAL A 432 -21.43 -15.90 -5.49
CA VAL A 432 -21.35 -16.41 -4.12
C VAL A 432 -21.84 -15.31 -3.20
N THR A 433 -22.80 -15.64 -2.34
CA THR A 433 -23.30 -14.73 -1.32
C THR A 433 -23.29 -15.43 0.03
N CYS A 434 -22.75 -14.76 1.03
CA CYS A 434 -22.75 -15.19 2.43
C CYS A 434 -23.44 -14.13 3.27
N ASP A 435 -24.47 -14.53 4.01
CA ASP A 435 -25.16 -13.70 4.99
C ASP A 435 -24.93 -14.31 6.37
N SER A 436 -24.03 -13.71 7.14
CA SER A 436 -23.81 -14.04 8.54
C SER A 436 -24.73 -13.19 9.39
N THR A 437 -25.44 -13.80 10.33
CA THR A 437 -26.33 -13.07 11.25
C THR A 437 -26.09 -13.50 12.70
N THR A 438 -26.62 -12.73 13.66
CA THR A 438 -26.54 -13.03 15.11
C THR A 438 -27.33 -14.26 15.52
N ASP A 439 -28.33 -14.66 14.73
CA ASP A 439 -29.01 -15.93 14.88
C ASP A 439 -28.43 -16.94 13.87
N ALA A 440 -27.76 -17.97 14.38
CA ALA A 440 -27.15 -19.01 13.55
C ALA A 440 -28.15 -19.73 12.64
N LEU A 441 -29.46 -19.72 12.97
CA LEU A 441 -30.50 -20.33 12.16
C LEU A 441 -30.91 -19.47 10.95
N SER A 442 -30.63 -18.17 10.97
CA SER A 442 -30.87 -17.25 9.84
C SER A 442 -29.62 -16.97 9.00
N ALA A 443 -28.45 -17.46 9.42
CA ALA A 443 -27.24 -17.41 8.60
C ALA A 443 -27.41 -18.26 7.34
N SER A 444 -26.94 -17.77 6.20
CA SER A 444 -27.05 -18.47 4.92
C SER A 444 -25.79 -18.27 4.08
N ALA A 445 -25.49 -19.27 3.26
CA ALA A 445 -24.48 -19.19 2.23
C ALA A 445 -25.06 -19.84 0.97
N SER A 446 -24.98 -19.13 -0.15
CA SER A 446 -25.43 -19.60 -1.44
C SER A 446 -24.34 -19.37 -2.47
N ALA A 447 -24.08 -20.39 -3.28
CA ALA A 447 -23.23 -20.28 -4.45
C ALA A 447 -24.01 -20.81 -5.65
N THR A 448 -24.05 -20.04 -6.72
CA THR A 448 -24.67 -20.43 -7.98
C THR A 448 -23.70 -20.18 -9.11
N TYR A 449 -23.61 -21.12 -10.05
CA TYR A 449 -22.88 -20.91 -11.30
C TYR A 449 -23.71 -21.43 -12.47
N ALA A 450 -23.53 -20.82 -13.63
CA ALA A 450 -24.12 -21.22 -14.88
C ALA A 450 -23.09 -21.06 -16.00
N ALA A 451 -23.03 -22.03 -16.90
CA ALA A 451 -22.18 -22.00 -18.07
C ALA A 451 -22.72 -22.97 -19.12
N THR A 452 -22.49 -22.67 -20.40
CA THR A 452 -22.74 -23.61 -21.50
C THR A 452 -21.41 -24.14 -21.97
N LEU A 453 -21.18 -25.44 -21.80
CA LEU A 453 -19.97 -26.11 -22.26
C LEU A 453 -20.23 -26.74 -23.63
N ARG A 454 -19.45 -26.33 -24.63
CA ARG A 454 -19.33 -27.00 -25.93
C ARG A 454 -17.97 -27.66 -25.99
N TYR A 455 -17.93 -28.94 -26.33
CA TYR A 455 -16.68 -29.67 -26.48
C TYR A 455 -16.81 -30.71 -27.56
N TRP A 456 -15.67 -31.11 -28.13
CA TRP A 456 -15.64 -32.13 -29.16
C TRP A 456 -15.80 -33.50 -28.51
N LYS A 457 -16.68 -34.30 -29.11
CA LYS A 457 -16.91 -35.67 -28.68
C LYS A 457 -16.51 -36.59 -29.83
N ASP A 458 -15.51 -37.42 -29.57
CA ASP A 458 -15.23 -38.57 -30.41
C ASP A 458 -16.46 -39.51 -30.44
N LEU A 459 -16.97 -39.73 -31.66
CA LEU A 459 -18.13 -40.56 -31.92
C LEU A 459 -17.78 -42.05 -32.00
N ASN A 460 -16.50 -42.41 -32.09
CA ASN A 460 -16.03 -43.77 -32.21
C ASN A 460 -14.73 -44.03 -31.42
N PRO A 461 -14.80 -44.12 -30.08
CA PRO A 461 -13.62 -44.35 -29.21
C PRO A 461 -12.90 -45.69 -29.40
N ALA A 462 -13.36 -46.54 -30.33
CA ALA A 462 -12.75 -47.82 -30.64
C ALA A 462 -11.75 -47.78 -31.80
N ASP A 463 -11.66 -46.68 -32.56
CA ASP A 463 -10.69 -46.54 -33.66
C ASP A 463 -9.33 -45.99 -33.22
N ASN A 464 -9.18 -45.63 -31.94
CA ASN A 464 -7.98 -45.01 -31.36
C ASN A 464 -7.57 -43.69 -32.05
N LEU A 465 -8.51 -43.01 -32.68
CA LEU A 465 -8.34 -41.64 -33.15
C LEU A 465 -9.12 -40.73 -32.20
N VAL A 466 -8.43 -39.76 -31.60
CA VAL A 466 -9.04 -38.77 -30.70
C VAL A 466 -9.81 -37.72 -31.51
#